data_AF-A0A1N6JQB0-F1
#
_entry.id   AF-A0A1N6JQB0-F1
#
_cell.length_a   1.000
_cell.length_b   1.000
_cell.length_c   1.000
_cell.angle_alpha   90.00
_cell.angle_beta   90.00
_cell.angle_gamma   90.00
#
_symmetry.space_group_name_H-M   'P 1'
#
loop_
_entity.id
_entity.type
_entity.pdbx_description
1 polymer ?
#
loop_
_entity_poly.entity_id
_entity_poly.type
_entity_poly.pdbx_seq_one_letter_code
_entity_poly.pdbx_strand_id
1 'polypeptide(L)'
;MQKKKSSLPIIHASLATLLLSLAIPALAHEGLANTLPRDGVTIQDSPAEIGIEFGGMMRITQFEVTGPNGPVPLDGQPGSEQVDRYFVKPSDTLSAGDYQVRWRGLSDDGHMMSDGFNFSVEP
;
A
#
# COMPACT_ATOMS: atom_id res chain seq x y z
N MET A 1 16.10 -40.07 -59.66
CA MET A 1 16.31 -40.46 -58.25
C MET A 1 15.90 -39.29 -57.35
N GLN A 2 15.00 -39.53 -56.40
CA GLN A 2 14.26 -38.55 -55.58
C GLN A 2 15.13 -37.75 -54.59
N LYS A 3 14.64 -36.54 -54.27
CA LYS A 3 15.18 -35.57 -53.32
C LYS A 3 15.16 -36.12 -51.88
N LYS A 4 16.17 -35.77 -51.07
CA LYS A 4 16.03 -35.74 -49.60
C LYS A 4 16.26 -34.31 -49.12
N LYS A 5 15.16 -33.55 -49.00
CA LYS A 5 15.15 -32.31 -48.22
C LYS A 5 15.06 -32.72 -46.75
N SER A 6 16.11 -32.44 -45.98
CA SER A 6 16.08 -32.61 -44.54
C SER A 6 15.21 -31.51 -43.94
N SER A 7 14.12 -31.88 -43.28
CA SER A 7 13.21 -30.95 -42.59
C SER A 7 13.18 -31.29 -41.10
N LEU A 8 13.80 -30.46 -40.29
CA LEU A 8 13.53 -30.31 -38.85
C LEU A 8 13.46 -28.80 -38.57
N PRO A 9 12.73 -28.30 -37.55
CA PRO A 9 11.74 -28.95 -36.68
C PRO A 9 10.52 -28.03 -36.38
N ILE A 10 9.31 -28.36 -36.85
CA ILE A 10 8.10 -27.57 -36.53
C ILE A 10 7.68 -27.70 -35.05
N ILE A 11 8.27 -28.65 -34.33
CA ILE A 11 7.87 -29.05 -32.96
C ILE A 11 8.30 -28.02 -31.88
N HIS A 12 9.29 -27.16 -32.16
CA HIS A 12 9.77 -26.18 -31.16
C HIS A 12 8.91 -24.91 -31.08
N ALA A 13 8.19 -24.57 -32.15
CA ALA A 13 7.39 -23.35 -32.20
C ALA A 13 6.12 -23.45 -31.34
N SER A 14 5.54 -24.65 -31.20
CA SER A 14 4.29 -24.89 -30.47
C SER A 14 4.43 -24.87 -28.95
N LEU A 15 5.60 -25.25 -28.41
CA LEU A 15 5.82 -25.24 -26.96
C LEU A 15 6.00 -23.82 -26.41
N ALA A 16 6.63 -22.95 -27.20
CA ALA A 16 6.82 -21.54 -26.83
C ALA A 16 5.50 -20.77 -26.74
N THR A 17 4.52 -21.08 -27.59
CA THR A 17 3.20 -20.43 -27.57
C THR A 17 2.37 -20.83 -26.36
N LEU A 18 2.49 -22.07 -25.89
CA LEU A 18 1.78 -22.56 -24.70
C LEU A 18 2.30 -21.90 -23.42
N LEU A 19 3.62 -21.68 -23.31
CA LEU A 19 4.24 -21.06 -22.14
C LEU A 19 3.87 -19.59 -21.94
N LEU A 20 3.62 -18.82 -23.00
CA LEU A 20 3.17 -17.42 -22.89
C LEU A 20 1.74 -17.28 -22.36
N SER A 21 0.93 -18.34 -22.41
CA SER A 21 -0.47 -18.30 -21.96
C SER A 21 -0.65 -18.53 -20.45
N LEU A 22 0.42 -18.92 -19.73
CA LEU A 22 0.42 -19.16 -18.29
C LEU A 22 0.99 -17.97 -17.47
N ALA A 23 0.97 -16.75 -18.02
CA ALA A 23 1.27 -15.56 -17.22
C ALA A 23 0.13 -15.34 -16.20
N ILE A 24 0.22 -16.01 -15.04
CA ILE A 24 -0.60 -15.70 -13.89
C ILE A 24 -0.18 -14.28 -13.45
N PRO A 25 -1.11 -13.33 -13.29
CA PRO A 25 -0.76 -12.06 -12.68
C PRO A 25 -0.18 -12.37 -11.30
N ALA A 26 1.08 -12.01 -11.09
CA ALA A 26 1.61 -11.94 -9.75
C ALA A 26 0.78 -10.88 -9.03
N LEU A 27 -0.06 -11.30 -8.08
CA LEU A 27 -0.70 -10.41 -7.12
C LEU A 27 0.43 -9.73 -6.36
N ALA A 28 0.81 -8.54 -6.82
CA ALA A 28 1.85 -7.76 -6.18
C ALA A 28 1.27 -7.26 -4.85
N HIS A 29 1.62 -7.98 -3.78
CA HIS A 29 1.43 -7.71 -2.36
C HIS A 29 0.74 -6.38 -2.07
N GLU A 30 -0.58 -6.45 -1.89
CA GLU A 30 -1.49 -5.32 -1.80
C GLU A 30 -1.23 -4.51 -0.52
N GLY A 31 -0.29 -3.55 -0.61
CA GLY A 31 0.15 -2.70 0.49
C GLY A 31 -0.93 -1.71 0.92
N LEU A 32 -1.08 -0.62 0.18
CA LEU A 32 -1.99 0.49 0.48
C LEU A 32 -3.21 0.44 -0.45
N ALA A 33 -4.42 0.38 0.10
CA ALA A 33 -5.66 0.45 -0.69
C ALA A 33 -6.27 1.86 -0.68
N ASN A 34 -6.33 2.50 0.50
CA ASN A 34 -6.93 3.82 0.66
C ASN A 34 -6.40 4.53 1.91
N THR A 35 -6.53 5.85 1.96
CA THR A 35 -6.17 6.65 3.13
C THR A 35 -7.30 7.62 3.51
N LEU A 36 -7.34 7.96 4.79
CA LEU A 36 -8.19 9.03 5.32
C LEU A 36 -7.33 9.95 6.18
N PRO A 37 -7.25 11.26 5.87
CA PRO A 37 -7.65 11.88 4.61
C PRO A 37 -6.98 11.23 3.39
N ARG A 38 -7.57 11.41 2.20
CA ARG A 38 -6.96 10.92 0.95
C ARG A 38 -5.58 11.56 0.74
N ASP A 39 -4.63 10.80 0.20
CA ASP A 39 -3.29 11.33 -0.09
C ASP A 39 -3.36 12.58 -1.00
N GLY A 40 -2.64 13.61 -0.62
CA GLY A 40 -2.57 14.92 -1.28
C GLY A 40 -3.82 15.79 -1.14
N VAL A 41 -4.82 15.38 -0.34
CA VAL A 41 -6.07 16.15 -0.21
C VAL A 41 -5.90 17.35 0.73
N THR A 42 -6.56 18.45 0.39
CA THR A 42 -6.83 19.54 1.33
C THR A 42 -8.25 19.39 1.88
N ILE A 43 -8.40 19.40 3.21
CA ILE A 43 -9.69 19.36 3.90
C ILE A 43 -9.95 20.66 4.66
N GLN A 44 -11.23 20.99 4.79
CA GLN A 44 -11.71 21.98 5.74
C GLN A 44 -11.83 21.31 7.10
N ASP A 45 -11.28 21.95 8.14
CA ASP A 45 -11.23 21.47 9.52
C ASP A 45 -10.35 20.25 9.79
N SER A 46 -10.04 20.06 11.08
CA SER A 46 -9.31 18.89 11.58
C SER A 46 -10.10 17.60 11.32
N PRO A 47 -9.46 16.54 10.79
CA PRO A 47 -10.12 15.26 10.60
C PRO A 47 -10.42 14.59 11.95
N ALA A 48 -11.53 13.86 12.02
CA ALA A 48 -11.87 13.07 13.21
C ALA A 48 -10.95 11.85 13.38
N GLU A 49 -10.48 11.29 12.27
CA GLU A 49 -9.59 10.13 12.24
C GLU A 49 -8.57 10.29 11.11
N ILE A 50 -7.38 9.74 11.33
CA ILE A 50 -6.32 9.57 10.34
C ILE A 50 -6.04 8.08 10.24
N GLY A 51 -5.99 7.54 9.03
CA GLY A 51 -5.85 6.10 8.89
C GLY A 51 -5.63 5.62 7.48
N ILE A 52 -5.45 4.30 7.41
CA ILE A 52 -5.10 3.55 6.21
C ILE A 52 -5.99 2.32 6.13
N GLU A 53 -6.47 2.04 4.92
CA GLU A 53 -7.01 0.75 4.54
C GLU A 53 -5.96 0.04 3.68
N PHE A 54 -5.64 -1.19 4.05
CA PHE A 54 -4.68 -2.05 3.36
C PHE A 54 -5.43 -3.01 2.44
N GLY A 55 -4.82 -3.43 1.34
CA GLY A 55 -5.43 -4.43 0.45
C GLY A 55 -5.28 -5.87 0.97
N GLY A 56 -4.58 -6.05 2.08
CA GLY A 56 -4.45 -7.31 2.81
C GLY A 56 -4.21 -7.09 4.31
N MET A 57 -4.13 -8.18 5.07
CA MET A 57 -3.90 -8.11 6.52
C MET A 57 -2.51 -7.58 6.86
N MET A 58 -2.45 -6.62 7.77
CA MET A 58 -1.23 -5.92 8.17
C MET A 58 -1.14 -5.81 9.69
N ARG A 59 -0.03 -6.26 10.27
CA ARG A 59 0.31 -5.91 11.66
C ARG A 59 1.10 -4.61 11.65
N ILE A 60 0.50 -3.53 12.13
CA ILE A 60 1.15 -2.22 12.21
C ILE A 60 2.16 -2.21 13.35
N THR A 61 3.34 -1.67 13.06
CA THR A 61 4.45 -1.54 14.02
C THR A 61 4.84 -0.09 14.28
N GLN A 62 4.44 0.82 13.39
CA GLN A 62 4.66 2.26 13.50
C GLN A 62 3.56 3.00 12.74
N PHE A 63 3.03 4.05 13.34
CA PHE A 63 2.12 4.99 12.71
C PHE A 63 2.35 6.36 13.34
N GLU A 64 2.85 7.30 12.55
CA GLU A 64 3.28 8.62 13.02
C GLU A 64 2.69 9.71 12.13
N VAL A 65 2.23 10.79 12.75
CA VAL A 65 1.76 11.98 12.06
C VAL A 65 2.63 13.16 12.48
N THR A 66 3.15 13.92 11.51
CA THR A 66 3.92 15.15 11.75
C THR A 66 3.21 16.30 11.03
N GLY A 67 2.95 17.38 11.77
CA GLY A 67 2.33 18.59 11.25
C GLY A 67 3.28 19.79 11.26
N PRO A 68 2.76 21.01 10.99
CA PRO A 68 3.57 22.23 10.93
C PRO A 68 4.24 22.59 12.27
N ASN A 69 3.66 22.11 13.38
CA ASN A 69 4.16 22.35 14.74
C ASN A 69 4.97 21.17 15.31
N GLY A 70 5.29 20.17 14.49
CA GLY A 70 6.00 18.95 14.90
C GLY A 70 5.09 17.72 15.04
N PRO A 71 5.50 16.71 15.82
CA PRO A 71 4.75 15.47 15.99
C PRO A 71 3.33 15.72 16.53
N VAL A 72 2.35 15.03 15.96
CA VAL A 72 0.95 15.07 16.37
C VAL A 72 0.67 13.91 17.34
N PRO A 73 0.21 14.18 18.57
CA PRO A 73 -0.24 13.13 19.48
C PRO A 73 -1.50 12.45 18.94
N LEU A 74 -1.56 11.12 19.07
CA LEU A 74 -2.66 10.28 18.59
C LEU A 74 -3.26 9.48 19.75
N ASP A 75 -4.58 9.32 19.75
CA ASP A 75 -5.35 8.53 20.72
C ASP A 75 -5.25 7.03 20.40
N GLY A 76 -4.03 6.51 20.31
CA GLY A 76 -3.78 5.11 20.00
C GLY A 76 -2.34 4.84 19.59
N GLN A 77 -1.95 3.57 19.72
CA GLN A 77 -0.69 3.06 19.21
C GLN A 77 -0.93 1.74 18.47
N PRO A 78 -0.06 1.38 17.52
CA PRO A 78 -0.16 0.09 16.86
C PRO A 78 -0.12 -1.07 17.85
N GLY A 79 -1.01 -2.05 17.67
CA GLY A 79 -1.08 -3.27 18.48
C GLY A 79 -0.35 -4.46 17.87
N SER A 80 -0.48 -5.63 18.51
CA SER A 80 0.07 -6.90 17.99
C SER A 80 -0.81 -7.60 16.96
N GLU A 81 -2.05 -7.13 16.79
CA GLU A 81 -3.05 -7.74 15.90
C GLU A 81 -2.79 -7.35 14.44
N GLN A 82 -3.16 -8.26 13.54
CA GLN A 82 -3.26 -7.96 12.12
C GLN A 82 -4.62 -7.36 11.82
N VAL A 83 -4.63 -6.27 11.04
CA VAL A 83 -5.82 -5.55 10.62
C VAL A 83 -5.71 -5.22 9.14
N ASP A 84 -6.83 -5.15 8.44
CA ASP A 84 -6.93 -4.58 7.09
C ASP A 84 -7.18 -3.06 7.14
N ARG A 85 -7.50 -2.51 8.32
CA ARG A 85 -7.81 -1.09 8.53
C ARG A 85 -7.18 -0.61 9.84
N TYR A 86 -6.44 0.49 9.77
CA TYR A 86 -5.86 1.13 10.95
C TYR A 86 -6.19 2.62 10.96
N PHE A 87 -7.02 3.05 11.91
CA PHE A 87 -7.47 4.43 12.07
C PHE A 87 -7.24 4.87 13.52
N VAL A 88 -6.75 6.09 13.67
CA VAL A 88 -6.47 6.70 14.97
C VAL A 88 -6.93 8.15 14.96
N LYS A 89 -7.43 8.61 16.10
CA LYS A 89 -7.87 9.98 16.28
C LYS A 89 -6.69 10.87 16.71
N PRO A 90 -6.54 12.09 16.17
CA PRO A 90 -5.66 13.10 16.76
C PRO A 90 -6.13 13.47 18.17
N SER A 91 -5.22 13.50 19.15
CA SER A 91 -5.57 13.85 20.54
C SER A 91 -6.06 15.30 20.69
N ASP A 92 -5.59 16.18 19.80
CA ASP A 92 -5.95 17.59 19.74
C ASP A 92 -6.44 17.97 18.33
N THR A 93 -7.20 19.07 18.24
CA THR A 93 -7.59 19.65 16.95
C THR A 93 -6.35 20.07 16.15
N LEU A 94 -6.27 19.60 14.91
CA LEU A 94 -5.20 19.99 14.00
C LEU A 94 -5.32 21.45 13.59
N SER A 95 -4.21 22.19 13.69
CA SER A 95 -4.08 23.54 13.15
C SER A 95 -4.03 23.53 11.63
N ALA A 96 -4.30 24.66 10.98
CA ALA A 96 -4.08 24.78 9.54
C ALA A 96 -2.60 24.52 9.17
N GLY A 97 -2.38 23.81 8.07
CA GLY A 97 -1.06 23.48 7.55
C GLY A 97 -0.95 22.07 6.97
N ASP A 98 0.27 21.70 6.60
CA ASP A 98 0.57 20.44 5.95
C ASP A 98 0.95 19.35 6.95
N TYR A 99 0.45 18.15 6.70
CA TYR A 99 0.64 16.97 7.53
C TYR A 99 1.22 15.83 6.71
N GLN A 100 2.18 15.12 7.30
CA GLN A 100 2.75 13.89 6.78
C GLN A 100 2.42 12.73 7.73
N VAL A 101 1.91 11.65 7.16
CA VAL A 101 1.71 10.37 7.83
C VAL A 101 2.78 9.40 7.33
N ARG A 102 3.43 8.70 8.26
CA ARG A 102 4.33 7.58 7.95
C ARG A 102 3.91 6.35 8.70
N TRP A 103 4.00 5.20 8.06
CA TRP A 103 3.67 3.93 8.68
C TRP A 103 4.67 2.85 8.32
N ARG A 104 4.70 1.82 9.17
CA ARG A 104 5.42 0.56 8.93
C ARG A 104 4.62 -0.60 9.49
N GLY A 105 4.51 -1.67 8.73
CA GLY A 105 3.81 -2.88 9.13
C GLY A 105 4.48 -4.15 8.63
N LEU A 106 3.94 -5.28 9.06
CA LEU A 106 4.28 -6.62 8.56
C LEU A 106 3.02 -7.20 7.93
N SER A 107 3.12 -7.58 6.66
CA SER A 107 2.05 -8.28 5.95
C SER A 107 1.89 -9.72 6.46
N ASP A 108 0.85 -10.40 5.99
CA ASP A 108 0.51 -11.76 6.45
C ASP A 108 1.62 -12.80 6.25
N ASP A 109 2.41 -12.67 5.19
CA ASP A 109 3.55 -13.54 4.93
C ASP A 109 4.84 -13.10 5.64
N GLY A 110 4.76 -12.06 6.47
CA GLY A 110 5.85 -11.56 7.29
C GLY A 110 6.77 -10.56 6.60
N HIS A 111 6.49 -10.16 5.36
CA HIS A 111 7.27 -9.09 4.72
C HIS A 111 7.00 -7.74 5.38
N MET A 112 8.08 -7.02 5.69
CA MET A 112 8.03 -5.65 6.19
C MET A 112 7.65 -4.70 5.06
N MET A 113 6.67 -3.85 5.32
CA MET A 113 6.19 -2.81 4.41
C MET A 113 6.20 -1.47 5.13
N SER A 114 6.48 -0.39 4.40
CA SER A 114 6.45 0.97 4.91
C SER A 114 6.12 1.92 3.78
N ASP A 115 5.32 2.93 4.07
CA ASP A 115 4.97 4.00 3.14
C ASP A 115 4.54 5.25 3.91
N GLY A 116 4.00 6.25 3.21
CA GLY A 116 3.41 7.44 3.81
C GLY A 116 2.45 8.14 2.87
N PHE A 117 1.68 9.08 3.42
CA PHE A 117 0.80 9.96 2.65
C PHE A 117 0.77 11.34 3.28
N ASN A 118 0.33 12.34 2.53
CA ASN A 118 0.25 13.72 2.98
C ASN A 118 -1.16 14.26 2.85
N PHE A 119 -1.51 15.26 3.66
CA PHE A 119 -2.75 16.03 3.53
C PHE A 119 -2.57 17.42 4.12
N SER A 120 -3.46 18.35 3.78
CA SER A 120 -3.44 19.71 4.30
C SER A 120 -4.76 20.05 4.99
N VAL A 121 -4.69 20.80 6.09
CA VAL A 121 -5.87 21.34 6.79
C VAL A 121 -5.94 22.84 6.52
N GLU A 122 -7.10 23.31 6.08
CA GLU A 122 -7.41 24.74 5.91
C GLU A 122 -8.56 25.18 6.84
N PRO A 123 -8.62 26.48 7.19
CA PRO A 123 -9.68 27.06 8.02
C PRO A 123 -11.06 27.10 7.34
#